data_AF-A0A933KJ60-F1
#
_entry.id   AF-A0A933KJ60-F1
#
_cell.length_a   1.000
_cell.length_b   1.000
_cell.length_c   1.000
_cell.angle_alpha   90.00
_cell.angle_beta   90.00
_cell.angle_gamma   90.00
#
_symmetry.space_group_name_H-M   'P 1'
#
loop_
_entity.id
_entity.type
_entity.pdbx_description
1 polymer ?
#
loop_
_entity_poly.entity_id
_entity_poly.type
_entity_poly.pdbx_seq_one_letter_code
_entity_poly.pdbx_strand_id
1 'polypeptide(L)'
;MNSRSWLLSVSLAVALLPGFVAGAPQGIDVGAVSRLPMLDNGRVKPFDTYARETVRFITGGEVFQKRDPVELLLEIAFDFNKWTDVPLVSIDFLPLKEKLGVKREVKFLGAAEIVNNSKYQALMDEIRKAGKDPDKLPRLEKEVVLLYHRVSVLENQMEGQGWKLVPNEKDVTGAWLALSDASDEAVKKAFGAMTTAYRGNDASGFNRAVGELAARLKAMTKTELVNATTIEREVWYHRFRPFEKSSILYVLAFLAFLMSSTVPPRRMYKLAVFLALAGFGIHAYGIALRSLISGRAPVSNVYETMLWVPFGINLFALTFELVHRARYFGLTATFLGGAILTLSDFVSLDPYVSPLVPVLRSNYWLIIHVLTITLGYAAATLCLGMGHLWLGVFVWNKGTAPSLKNIEKYLYQAIQVTVFFIGTGTILGGVWANQSWGRYWGWDPKETWALISLLGYLAITHARIVNAIGGFGTAVASILAWQNVLFCWYGVNYFLVGLHSYAGGETSAYVPWQVWVWTVFEGIVLFVSWTSYKAYLKRAQE
;
A
#
# COMPACT_ATOMS: atom_id res chain seq x y z
N MET A 1 15.43 36.34 -34.34
CA MET A 1 14.07 35.74 -34.50
C MET A 1 13.68 35.09 -33.18
N ASN A 2 12.72 35.73 -32.50
CA ASN A 2 12.16 35.41 -31.18
C ASN A 2 11.47 34.03 -31.17
N SER A 3 11.73 33.17 -30.17
CA SER A 3 11.00 33.00 -28.91
C SER A 3 9.50 32.65 -29.06
N ARG A 4 9.11 31.50 -28.49
CA ARG A 4 7.77 31.01 -28.10
C ARG A 4 7.24 29.80 -28.89
N SER A 5 7.54 28.61 -28.39
CA SER A 5 6.67 27.43 -28.51
C SER A 5 7.08 26.33 -27.52
N TRP A 6 7.09 26.67 -26.23
CA TRP A 6 7.00 25.71 -25.13
C TRP A 6 5.90 26.26 -24.22
N LEU A 7 4.97 25.39 -23.79
CA LEU A 7 3.65 25.64 -23.17
C LEU A 7 2.50 25.47 -24.17
N LEU A 8 1.98 24.24 -24.31
CA LEU A 8 0.56 23.94 -24.56
C LEU A 8 0.35 22.42 -24.58
N SER A 9 0.21 21.83 -23.41
CA SER A 9 -0.51 20.56 -23.22
C SER A 9 -0.87 20.38 -21.74
N VAL A 10 -1.56 21.39 -21.21
CA VAL A 10 -2.41 21.26 -20.04
C VAL A 10 -3.80 21.68 -20.49
N SER A 11 -4.80 20.87 -20.12
CA SER A 11 -6.25 21.09 -20.25
C SER A 11 -6.89 20.50 -21.50
N LEU A 12 -7.51 19.34 -21.34
CA LEU A 12 -8.90 19.17 -21.75
C LEU A 12 -9.60 18.22 -20.75
N ALA A 13 -9.94 18.81 -19.60
CA ALA A 13 -10.97 18.26 -18.73
C ALA A 13 -12.31 18.53 -19.44
N VAL A 14 -12.86 17.50 -20.08
CA VAL A 14 -14.26 17.53 -20.50
C VAL A 14 -15.10 17.39 -19.24
N ALA A 15 -15.86 18.45 -18.96
CA ALA A 15 -16.79 18.56 -17.86
C ALA A 15 -17.84 17.44 -17.92
N LEU A 16 -17.77 16.50 -16.99
CA LEU A 16 -18.94 15.82 -16.48
C LEU A 16 -19.50 16.73 -15.38
N LEU A 17 -20.66 17.34 -15.63
CA LEU A 17 -21.41 18.09 -14.63
C LEU A 17 -21.64 17.18 -13.41
N PRO A 18 -21.12 17.49 -12.22
CA PRO A 18 -21.64 16.88 -11.02
C PRO A 18 -23.00 17.52 -10.77
N GLY A 19 -24.06 16.71 -10.73
CA GLY A 19 -25.25 17.11 -10.00
C GLY A 19 -24.77 17.51 -8.61
N PHE A 20 -24.96 18.77 -8.22
CA PHE A 20 -24.73 19.23 -6.86
C PHE A 20 -25.74 18.51 -5.96
N VAL A 21 -25.37 17.33 -5.48
CA VAL A 21 -26.01 16.73 -4.33
C VAL A 21 -25.55 17.59 -3.16
N ALA A 22 -26.50 18.31 -2.54
CA ALA A 22 -26.22 19.13 -1.35
C ALA A 22 -25.38 18.31 -0.35
N GLY A 23 -24.24 18.85 0.04
CA GLY A 23 -23.36 18.20 1.03
C GLY A 23 -23.99 18.19 2.42
N ALA A 24 -23.39 17.41 3.32
CA ALA A 24 -23.75 17.36 4.73
C ALA A 24 -24.02 18.77 5.34
N PRO A 25 -24.94 18.87 6.32
CA PRO A 25 -25.22 20.13 7.02
C PRO A 25 -23.94 20.84 7.48
N GLN A 26 -23.80 22.12 7.11
CA GLN A 26 -22.63 22.92 7.52
C GLN A 26 -22.58 23.05 9.05
N GLY A 27 -21.45 22.68 9.65
CA GLY A 27 -21.22 22.79 11.10
C GLY A 27 -21.40 21.51 11.92
N ILE A 28 -21.67 20.36 11.28
CA ILE A 28 -21.62 19.06 11.96
C ILE A 28 -20.18 18.73 12.39
N ASP A 29 -20.02 18.25 13.63
CA ASP A 29 -18.76 17.72 14.14
C ASP A 29 -18.56 16.28 13.65
N VAL A 30 -18.07 16.16 12.42
CA VAL A 30 -17.66 14.88 11.81
C VAL A 30 -16.63 14.17 12.70
N GLY A 31 -15.77 14.93 13.40
CA GLY A 31 -14.76 14.38 14.28
C GLY A 31 -15.34 13.61 15.47
N ALA A 32 -16.49 14.03 16.00
CA ALA A 32 -17.16 13.29 17.07
C ALA A 32 -17.66 11.92 16.58
N VAL A 33 -18.20 11.85 15.35
CA VAL A 33 -18.64 10.61 14.71
C VAL A 33 -17.44 9.71 14.38
N SER A 34 -16.37 10.27 13.81
CA SER A 34 -15.13 9.56 13.45
C SER A 34 -14.54 8.71 14.58
N ARG A 35 -14.74 9.13 15.83
CA ARG A 35 -14.18 8.51 17.04
C ARG A 35 -15.07 7.44 17.67
N LEU A 36 -16.29 7.24 17.17
CA LEU A 36 -17.15 6.20 17.70
C LEU A 36 -16.47 4.84 17.50
N PRO A 37 -16.24 4.06 18.57
CA PRO A 37 -15.63 2.74 18.45
C PRO A 37 -16.65 1.78 17.84
N MET A 38 -16.21 0.90 16.95
CA MET A 38 -17.05 -0.15 16.38
C MET A 38 -16.27 -1.44 16.20
N LEU A 39 -16.97 -2.58 16.26
CA LEU A 39 -16.38 -3.88 15.96
C LEU A 39 -16.64 -4.25 14.50
N ASP A 40 -15.58 -4.34 13.73
CA ASP A 40 -15.64 -4.80 12.35
C ASP A 40 -14.46 -5.72 12.03
N ASN A 41 -14.73 -6.80 11.28
CA ASN A 41 -13.74 -7.81 10.92
C ASN A 41 -12.90 -8.33 12.11
N GLY A 42 -13.54 -8.50 13.29
CA GLY A 42 -12.89 -9.04 14.49
C GLY A 42 -11.94 -8.07 15.21
N ARG A 43 -11.95 -6.77 14.88
CA ARG A 43 -11.17 -5.73 15.57
C ARG A 43 -12.05 -4.53 15.91
N VAL A 44 -11.86 -3.97 17.09
CA VAL A 44 -12.40 -2.66 17.45
C VAL A 44 -11.60 -1.57 16.74
N LYS A 45 -12.26 -0.74 15.94
CA LYS A 45 -11.68 0.35 15.14
C LYS A 45 -12.53 1.62 15.24
N PRO A 46 -11.99 2.81 14.92
CA PRO A 46 -12.80 4.02 14.81
C PRO A 46 -13.79 3.90 13.65
N PHE A 47 -14.93 4.57 13.76
CA PHE A 47 -15.86 4.74 12.65
C PHE A 47 -15.20 5.39 11.43
N ASP A 48 -14.21 6.28 11.61
CA ASP A 48 -13.41 6.84 10.50
C ASP A 48 -12.75 5.73 9.66
N THR A 49 -12.07 4.77 10.30
CA THR A 49 -11.42 3.67 9.60
C THR A 49 -12.43 2.80 8.87
N TYR A 50 -13.54 2.44 9.54
CA TYR A 50 -14.63 1.68 8.91
C TYR A 50 -15.22 2.44 7.71
N ALA A 51 -15.42 3.74 7.82
CA ALA A 51 -15.97 4.55 6.74
C ALA A 51 -15.05 4.56 5.53
N ARG A 52 -13.74 4.75 5.76
CA ARG A 52 -12.71 4.69 4.70
C ARG A 52 -12.63 3.30 4.06
N GLU A 53 -12.66 2.24 4.85
CA GLU A 53 -12.70 0.85 4.38
C GLU A 53 -13.93 0.59 3.51
N THR A 54 -15.11 0.98 4.00
CA THR A 54 -16.41 0.76 3.33
C THR A 54 -16.50 1.54 2.02
N VAL A 55 -16.14 2.84 2.03
CA VAL A 55 -16.15 3.67 0.83
C VAL A 55 -15.16 3.13 -0.20
N ARG A 56 -13.96 2.72 0.23
CA ARG A 56 -12.99 2.11 -0.68
C ARG A 56 -13.46 0.78 -1.23
N PHE A 57 -14.11 -0.05 -0.41
CA PHE A 57 -14.63 -1.33 -0.83
C PHE A 57 -15.71 -1.17 -1.91
N ILE A 58 -16.67 -0.25 -1.71
CA ILE A 58 -17.77 0.02 -2.63
C ILE A 58 -17.29 0.73 -3.90
N THR A 59 -16.49 1.79 -3.75
CA THR A 59 -16.14 2.72 -4.86
C THR A 59 -14.78 2.45 -5.49
N GLY A 60 -13.96 1.60 -4.89
CA GLY A 60 -12.56 1.38 -5.32
C GLY A 60 -11.59 2.51 -4.95
N GLY A 61 -12.05 3.65 -4.42
CA GLY A 61 -11.22 4.79 -4.05
C GLY A 61 -11.39 5.25 -2.60
N GLU A 62 -10.40 5.97 -2.05
CA GLU A 62 -10.47 6.50 -0.67
C GLU A 62 -11.48 7.63 -0.50
N VAL A 63 -11.90 8.26 -1.61
CA VAL A 63 -12.80 9.41 -1.65
C VAL A 63 -13.69 9.26 -2.88
N PHE A 64 -14.98 9.56 -2.74
CA PHE A 64 -15.93 9.59 -3.86
C PHE A 64 -16.49 11.01 -4.01
N GLN A 65 -16.42 11.55 -5.24
CA GLN A 65 -16.88 12.92 -5.57
C GLN A 65 -16.33 14.02 -4.62
N LYS A 66 -15.08 13.87 -4.15
CA LYS A 66 -14.41 14.78 -3.20
C LYS A 66 -15.05 14.85 -1.80
N ARG A 67 -15.91 13.91 -1.43
CA ARG A 67 -16.52 13.83 -0.10
C ARG A 67 -15.64 13.10 0.90
N ASP A 68 -15.64 13.55 2.16
CA ASP A 68 -15.04 12.77 3.23
C ASP A 68 -15.80 11.43 3.39
N PRO A 69 -15.10 10.30 3.63
CA PRO A 69 -15.77 9.00 3.77
C PRO A 69 -16.80 8.93 4.90
N VAL A 70 -16.57 9.61 6.02
CA VAL A 70 -17.53 9.65 7.14
C VAL A 70 -18.77 10.42 6.73
N GLU A 71 -18.60 11.58 6.08
CA GLU A 71 -19.72 12.37 5.55
C GLU A 71 -20.52 11.60 4.51
N LEU A 72 -19.85 10.91 3.58
CA LEU A 72 -20.51 10.08 2.57
C LEU A 72 -21.33 8.96 3.20
N LEU A 73 -20.77 8.26 4.19
CA LEU A 73 -21.50 7.21 4.90
C LEU A 73 -22.69 7.75 5.71
N LEU A 74 -22.58 8.95 6.29
CA LEU A 74 -23.69 9.65 6.94
C LEU A 74 -24.80 10.00 5.93
N GLU A 75 -24.43 10.53 4.75
CA GLU A 75 -25.38 10.83 3.68
C GLU A 75 -26.10 9.56 3.18
N ILE A 76 -25.37 8.46 2.98
CA ILE A 76 -25.96 7.17 2.55
C ILE A 76 -26.92 6.63 3.62
N ALA A 77 -26.55 6.71 4.90
CA ALA A 77 -27.37 6.18 5.98
C ALA A 77 -28.61 7.03 6.26
N PHE A 78 -28.47 8.37 6.32
CA PHE A 78 -29.57 9.26 6.71
C PHE A 78 -30.38 9.79 5.54
N ASP A 79 -29.87 9.71 4.31
CA ASP A 79 -30.54 10.19 3.11
C ASP A 79 -30.47 9.16 1.98
N PHE A 80 -30.74 7.88 2.33
CA PHE A 80 -30.59 6.73 1.43
C PHE A 80 -31.34 6.88 0.11
N ASN A 81 -32.50 7.54 0.11
CA ASN A 81 -33.31 7.81 -1.10
C ASN A 81 -32.51 8.56 -2.18
N LYS A 82 -31.57 9.42 -1.80
CA LYS A 82 -30.70 10.12 -2.77
C LYS A 82 -29.65 9.21 -3.41
N TRP A 83 -29.34 8.08 -2.78
CA TRP A 83 -28.20 7.24 -3.11
C TRP A 83 -28.59 5.93 -3.81
N THR A 84 -29.88 5.57 -3.83
CA THR A 84 -30.40 4.37 -4.50
C THR A 84 -30.01 4.30 -5.98
N ASP A 85 -30.12 5.42 -6.70
CA ASP A 85 -29.89 5.48 -8.15
C ASP A 85 -28.52 6.04 -8.53
N VAL A 86 -27.69 6.40 -7.55
CA VAL A 86 -26.36 6.98 -7.83
C VAL A 86 -25.39 5.87 -8.23
N PRO A 87 -24.69 6.00 -9.36
CA PRO A 87 -23.64 5.07 -9.75
C PRO A 87 -22.44 5.19 -8.79
N LEU A 88 -22.42 4.33 -7.78
CA LEU A 88 -21.44 4.34 -6.68
C LEU A 88 -20.58 3.07 -6.67
N VAL A 89 -21.13 1.93 -7.12
CA VAL A 89 -20.47 0.63 -7.04
C VAL A 89 -19.45 0.50 -8.16
N SER A 90 -18.17 0.35 -7.83
CA SER A 90 -17.12 0.26 -8.85
C SER A 90 -17.14 -1.06 -9.60
N ILE A 91 -16.81 -0.98 -10.89
CA ILE A 91 -16.60 -2.12 -11.77
C ILE A 91 -15.38 -1.85 -12.65
N ASP A 92 -14.29 -2.57 -12.42
CA ASP A 92 -13.02 -2.36 -13.14
C ASP A 92 -12.68 -3.52 -14.08
N PHE A 93 -13.17 -4.72 -13.80
CA PHE A 93 -12.83 -5.92 -14.56
C PHE A 93 -13.53 -5.95 -15.93
N LEU A 94 -12.75 -5.67 -16.99
CA LEU A 94 -13.26 -5.58 -18.37
C LEU A 94 -14.06 -6.82 -18.84
N PRO A 95 -13.61 -8.07 -18.60
CA PRO A 95 -14.40 -9.25 -19.02
C PRO A 95 -15.77 -9.34 -18.35
N LEU A 96 -15.90 -8.87 -17.10
CA LEU A 96 -17.20 -8.79 -16.44
C LEU A 96 -18.08 -7.73 -17.09
N LYS A 97 -17.54 -6.54 -17.40
CA LYS A 97 -18.29 -5.49 -18.11
C LYS A 97 -18.86 -6.01 -19.43
N GLU A 98 -18.03 -6.71 -20.21
CA GLU A 98 -18.43 -7.30 -21.48
C GLU A 98 -19.55 -8.32 -21.31
N LYS A 99 -19.43 -9.23 -20.33
CA LYS A 99 -20.50 -10.19 -20.02
C LYS A 99 -21.80 -9.51 -19.58
N LEU A 100 -21.72 -8.44 -18.78
CA LEU A 100 -22.88 -7.69 -18.32
C LEU A 100 -23.50 -6.79 -19.39
N GLY A 101 -22.82 -6.58 -20.52
CA GLY A 101 -23.24 -5.63 -21.57
C GLY A 101 -22.99 -4.15 -21.19
N VAL A 102 -22.09 -3.91 -20.25
CA VAL A 102 -21.70 -2.58 -19.78
C VAL A 102 -20.56 -2.04 -20.67
N LYS A 103 -20.63 -0.76 -21.04
CA LYS A 103 -19.59 -0.11 -21.84
C LYS A 103 -18.26 -0.09 -21.09
N ARG A 104 -17.13 -0.19 -21.80
CA ARG A 104 -15.79 -0.31 -21.19
C ARG A 104 -15.42 0.94 -20.35
N GLU A 105 -15.93 2.10 -20.73
CA GLU A 105 -15.65 3.40 -20.10
C GLU A 105 -16.39 3.61 -18.78
N VAL A 106 -17.46 2.84 -18.54
CA VAL A 106 -18.27 2.94 -17.32
C VAL A 106 -17.45 2.44 -16.14
N LYS A 107 -17.24 3.30 -15.13
CA LYS A 107 -16.47 2.99 -13.92
C LYS A 107 -17.34 2.57 -12.75
N PHE A 108 -18.58 3.05 -12.70
CA PHE A 108 -19.51 2.85 -11.60
C PHE A 108 -20.86 2.43 -12.15
N LEU A 109 -21.56 1.58 -11.40
CA LEU A 109 -22.94 1.17 -11.64
C LEU A 109 -23.78 1.49 -10.41
N GLY A 110 -25.09 1.70 -10.64
CA GLY A 110 -26.05 1.78 -9.53
C GLY A 110 -26.30 0.41 -8.92
N ALA A 111 -26.64 0.35 -7.62
CA ALA A 111 -27.01 -0.92 -6.97
C ALA A 111 -28.22 -1.56 -7.65
N ALA A 112 -29.27 -0.76 -7.91
CA ALA A 112 -30.46 -1.20 -8.61
C ALA A 112 -30.16 -1.68 -10.05
N GLU A 113 -29.22 -1.00 -10.75
CA GLU A 113 -28.79 -1.40 -12.10
C GLU A 113 -28.13 -2.79 -12.10
N ILE A 114 -27.29 -3.07 -11.09
CA ILE A 114 -26.63 -4.38 -10.95
C ILE A 114 -27.65 -5.47 -10.64
N VAL A 115 -28.48 -5.26 -9.62
CA VAL A 115 -29.42 -6.29 -9.13
C VAL A 115 -30.47 -6.61 -10.19
N ASN A 116 -30.91 -5.62 -10.98
CA ASN A 116 -31.91 -5.82 -12.03
C ASN A 116 -31.31 -6.30 -13.37
N ASN A 117 -29.98 -6.46 -13.48
CA ASN A 117 -29.35 -6.95 -14.69
C ASN A 117 -29.54 -8.48 -14.82
N SER A 118 -30.32 -8.91 -15.80
CA SER A 118 -30.63 -10.34 -16.02
C SER A 118 -29.38 -11.19 -16.28
N LYS A 119 -28.33 -10.63 -16.90
CA LYS A 119 -27.07 -11.35 -17.13
C LYS A 119 -26.28 -11.53 -15.83
N TYR A 120 -26.33 -10.54 -14.94
CA TYR A 120 -25.72 -10.65 -13.61
C TYR A 120 -26.41 -11.73 -12.78
N GLN A 121 -27.75 -11.74 -12.77
CA GLN A 121 -28.54 -12.77 -12.07
C GLN A 121 -28.21 -14.18 -12.57
N ALA A 122 -28.15 -14.37 -13.90
CA ALA A 122 -27.78 -15.66 -14.49
C ALA A 122 -26.38 -16.14 -14.04
N LEU A 123 -25.39 -15.24 -14.00
CA LEU A 123 -24.04 -15.57 -13.53
C LEU A 123 -24.03 -15.94 -12.04
N MET A 124 -24.75 -15.20 -11.20
CA MET A 124 -24.87 -15.52 -9.78
C MET A 124 -25.54 -16.88 -9.55
N ASP A 125 -26.56 -17.21 -10.33
CA ASP A 125 -27.25 -18.51 -10.24
C ASP A 125 -26.36 -19.66 -10.69
N GLU A 126 -25.55 -19.47 -11.74
CA GLU A 126 -24.54 -20.45 -12.16
C GLU A 126 -23.52 -20.73 -11.04
N ILE A 127 -23.01 -19.67 -10.40
CA ILE A 127 -22.04 -19.79 -9.29
C ILE A 127 -22.67 -20.53 -8.11
N ARG A 128 -23.89 -20.16 -7.72
CA ARG A 128 -24.63 -20.81 -6.63
C ARG A 128 -24.88 -22.29 -6.91
N LYS A 129 -25.31 -22.63 -8.13
CA LYS A 129 -25.55 -24.03 -8.54
C LYS A 129 -24.29 -24.87 -8.58
N ALA A 130 -23.16 -24.26 -8.94
CA ALA A 130 -21.89 -24.97 -9.02
C ALA A 130 -21.38 -25.45 -7.64
N GLY A 131 -21.84 -24.84 -6.54
CA GLY A 131 -21.47 -25.23 -5.17
C GLY A 131 -19.97 -25.25 -4.91
N LYS A 132 -19.20 -24.50 -5.72
CA LYS A 132 -17.75 -24.48 -5.65
C LYS A 132 -17.30 -23.62 -4.47
N ASP A 133 -16.21 -24.05 -3.86
CA ASP A 133 -15.47 -23.27 -2.89
C ASP A 133 -15.15 -21.87 -3.45
N PRO A 134 -15.65 -20.78 -2.82
CA PRO A 134 -15.43 -19.40 -3.27
C PRO A 134 -13.95 -19.06 -3.50
N ASP A 135 -13.06 -19.65 -2.72
CA ASP A 135 -11.61 -19.38 -2.80
C ASP A 135 -10.97 -19.99 -4.06
N LYS A 136 -11.61 -21.00 -4.65
CA LYS A 136 -11.14 -21.73 -5.84
C LYS A 136 -11.88 -21.32 -7.13
N LEU A 137 -12.75 -20.32 -7.05
CA LEU A 137 -13.44 -19.79 -8.22
C LEU A 137 -12.45 -19.17 -9.22
N PRO A 138 -12.68 -19.29 -10.53
CA PRO A 138 -11.93 -18.52 -11.50
C PRO A 138 -12.18 -17.02 -11.31
N ARG A 139 -11.28 -16.19 -11.86
CA ARG A 139 -11.27 -14.74 -11.59
C ARG A 139 -12.59 -14.06 -11.93
N LEU A 140 -13.23 -14.42 -13.05
CA LEU A 140 -14.48 -13.80 -13.46
C LEU A 140 -15.58 -14.01 -12.40
N GLU A 141 -15.73 -15.23 -11.91
CA GLU A 141 -16.72 -15.60 -10.90
C GLU A 141 -16.41 -14.93 -9.57
N LYS A 142 -15.13 -14.79 -9.20
CA LYS A 142 -14.70 -13.99 -8.04
C LYS A 142 -15.12 -12.52 -8.18
N GLU A 143 -14.99 -11.94 -9.38
CA GLU A 143 -15.39 -10.55 -9.65
C GLU A 143 -16.92 -10.37 -9.61
N VAL A 144 -17.68 -11.38 -10.05
CA VAL A 144 -19.15 -11.41 -9.89
C VAL A 144 -19.55 -11.44 -8.41
N VAL A 145 -18.91 -12.29 -7.62
CA VAL A 145 -19.13 -12.38 -6.16
C VAL A 145 -18.69 -11.10 -5.45
N LEU A 146 -17.57 -10.50 -5.86
CA LEU A 146 -17.13 -9.20 -5.34
C LEU A 146 -18.18 -8.11 -5.58
N LEU A 147 -18.77 -8.07 -6.79
CA LEU A 147 -19.82 -7.12 -7.12
C LEU A 147 -21.06 -7.31 -6.22
N TYR A 148 -21.44 -8.56 -5.94
CA TYR A 148 -22.50 -8.89 -4.96
C TYR A 148 -22.19 -8.32 -3.58
N HIS A 149 -20.97 -8.56 -3.06
CA HIS A 149 -20.57 -8.08 -1.74
C HIS A 149 -20.58 -6.55 -1.66
N ARG A 150 -20.14 -5.84 -2.71
CA ARG A 150 -20.19 -4.37 -2.75
C ARG A 150 -21.61 -3.84 -2.63
N VAL A 151 -22.55 -4.43 -3.37
CA VAL A 151 -23.98 -4.06 -3.30
C VAL A 151 -24.54 -4.35 -1.91
N SER A 152 -24.28 -5.55 -1.37
CA SER A 152 -24.76 -5.91 -0.03
C SER A 152 -24.22 -5.00 1.07
N VAL A 153 -22.95 -4.58 1.01
CA VAL A 153 -22.38 -3.63 1.98
C VAL A 153 -23.05 -2.25 1.87
N LEU A 154 -23.35 -1.80 0.65
CA LEU A 154 -24.07 -0.54 0.42
C LEU A 154 -25.50 -0.60 0.97
N GLU A 155 -26.24 -1.68 0.72
CA GLU A 155 -27.58 -1.90 1.25
C GLU A 155 -27.58 -1.95 2.78
N ASN A 156 -26.65 -2.70 3.39
CA ASN A 156 -26.48 -2.74 4.85
C ASN A 156 -26.22 -1.36 5.43
N GLN A 157 -25.51 -0.48 4.71
CA GLN A 157 -25.28 0.89 5.14
C GLN A 157 -26.56 1.74 5.07
N MET A 158 -27.35 1.60 4.01
CA MET A 158 -28.63 2.30 3.83
C MET A 158 -29.64 1.89 4.91
N GLU A 159 -29.63 0.62 5.31
CA GLU A 159 -30.51 0.07 6.35
C GLU A 159 -30.01 0.33 7.79
N GLY A 160 -28.81 0.90 7.96
CA GLY A 160 -28.17 1.10 9.26
C GLY A 160 -27.58 -0.17 9.89
N GLN A 161 -27.67 -1.31 9.21
CA GLN A 161 -27.12 -2.62 9.61
C GLN A 161 -25.59 -2.67 9.60
N GLY A 162 -24.94 -1.77 8.85
CA GLY A 162 -23.47 -1.61 8.84
C GLY A 162 -22.89 -1.04 10.14
N TRP A 163 -23.70 -0.34 10.94
CA TRP A 163 -23.24 0.43 12.10
C TRP A 163 -23.19 -0.42 13.37
N LYS A 164 -22.29 -1.41 13.40
CA LYS A 164 -22.06 -2.33 14.52
C LYS A 164 -21.36 -1.65 15.70
N LEU A 165 -22.09 -0.75 16.36
CA LEU A 165 -21.61 0.14 17.41
C LEU A 165 -22.02 -0.29 18.82
N VAL A 166 -23.04 -1.14 18.96
CA VAL A 166 -23.60 -1.51 20.26
C VAL A 166 -22.89 -2.76 20.78
N PRO A 167 -22.09 -2.67 21.87
CA PRO A 167 -21.43 -3.83 22.44
C PRO A 167 -22.44 -4.87 22.90
N ASN A 168 -22.09 -6.15 22.74
CA ASN A 168 -22.93 -7.23 23.25
C ASN A 168 -22.78 -7.32 24.78
N GLU A 169 -23.87 -7.09 25.51
CA GLU A 169 -23.89 -7.10 26.98
C GLU A 169 -23.62 -8.49 27.58
N LYS A 170 -23.95 -9.57 26.83
CA LYS A 170 -23.87 -10.96 27.30
C LYS A 170 -22.56 -11.64 26.93
N ASP A 171 -21.96 -11.27 25.80
CA ASP A 171 -20.68 -11.78 25.34
C ASP A 171 -19.74 -10.61 25.03
N VAL A 172 -18.80 -10.39 25.96
CA VAL A 172 -17.76 -9.36 25.88
C VAL A 172 -16.91 -9.52 24.60
N THR A 173 -16.82 -10.73 24.05
CA THR A 173 -16.07 -11.04 22.83
C THR A 173 -16.95 -11.26 21.60
N GLY A 174 -18.27 -11.16 21.77
CA GLY A 174 -19.27 -11.45 20.75
C GLY A 174 -19.40 -10.33 19.71
N ALA A 175 -20.07 -10.64 18.61
CA ALA A 175 -20.39 -9.66 17.58
C ALA A 175 -21.20 -8.49 18.17
N TRP A 176 -20.78 -7.25 17.87
CA TRP A 176 -21.52 -6.06 18.25
C TRP A 176 -22.78 -5.94 17.38
N LEU A 177 -23.84 -5.40 17.97
CA LEU A 177 -25.12 -5.19 17.31
C LEU A 177 -25.11 -3.90 16.50
N ALA A 178 -25.86 -3.90 15.41
CA ALA A 178 -26.15 -2.69 14.66
C ALA A 178 -26.97 -1.71 15.52
N LEU A 179 -26.83 -0.40 15.27
CA LEU A 179 -27.65 0.61 15.95
C LEU A 179 -29.15 0.39 15.73
N SER A 180 -29.53 -0.10 14.55
CA SER A 180 -30.92 -0.47 14.21
C SER A 180 -31.49 -1.56 15.10
N ASP A 181 -30.64 -2.49 15.56
CA ASP A 181 -31.04 -3.67 16.33
C ASP A 181 -30.83 -3.48 17.85
N ALA A 182 -30.45 -2.28 18.28
CA ALA A 182 -30.16 -1.98 19.68
C ALA A 182 -31.39 -2.24 20.57
N SER A 183 -31.28 -3.04 21.62
CA SER A 183 -32.36 -3.19 22.62
C SER A 183 -32.48 -1.97 23.54
N ASP A 184 -31.42 -1.17 23.67
CA ASP A 184 -31.35 0.00 24.53
C ASP A 184 -32.11 1.20 23.94
N GLU A 185 -33.16 1.64 24.63
CA GLU A 185 -34.02 2.75 24.20
C GLU A 185 -33.28 4.10 24.14
N ALA A 186 -32.25 4.32 24.98
CA ALA A 186 -31.46 5.55 24.93
C ALA A 186 -30.56 5.58 23.69
N VAL A 187 -30.00 4.44 23.28
CA VAL A 187 -29.25 4.30 22.01
C VAL A 187 -30.15 4.57 20.82
N LYS A 188 -31.33 3.95 20.76
CA LYS A 188 -32.32 4.20 19.70
C LYS A 188 -32.75 5.67 19.63
N LYS A 189 -33.03 6.27 20.79
CA LYS A 189 -33.44 7.68 20.87
C LYS A 189 -32.33 8.61 20.38
N ALA A 190 -31.08 8.39 20.79
CA ALA A 190 -29.95 9.19 20.36
C ALA A 190 -29.69 9.05 18.84
N PHE A 191 -29.78 7.83 18.30
CA PHE A 191 -29.62 7.60 16.86
C PHE A 191 -30.77 8.20 16.04
N GLY A 192 -32.01 8.09 16.53
CA GLY A 192 -33.17 8.75 15.93
C GLY A 192 -33.02 10.27 15.92
N ALA A 193 -32.60 10.86 17.05
CA ALA A 193 -32.33 12.30 17.16
C ALA A 193 -31.21 12.75 16.20
N MET A 194 -30.16 11.93 16.05
CA MET A 194 -29.08 12.18 15.09
C MET A 194 -29.60 12.20 13.64
N THR A 195 -30.44 11.23 13.28
CA THR A 195 -31.06 11.13 11.95
C THR A 195 -31.98 12.33 11.67
N THR A 196 -32.85 12.68 12.62
CA THR A 196 -33.78 13.81 12.49
C THR A 196 -33.03 15.13 12.39
N ALA A 197 -32.01 15.35 13.23
CA ALA A 197 -31.20 16.56 13.18
C ALA A 197 -30.40 16.68 11.87
N TYR A 198 -29.86 15.55 11.37
CA TYR A 198 -29.17 15.52 10.08
C TYR A 198 -30.11 15.93 8.93
N ARG A 199 -31.29 15.29 8.83
CA ARG A 199 -32.30 15.60 7.80
C ARG A 199 -32.87 17.02 7.93
N GLY A 200 -32.96 17.52 9.16
CA GLY A 200 -33.43 18.87 9.47
C GLY A 200 -32.38 19.97 9.32
N ASN A 201 -31.15 19.64 8.90
CA ASN A 201 -30.03 20.58 8.80
C ASN A 201 -29.70 21.30 10.14
N ASP A 202 -29.93 20.62 11.29
CA ASP A 202 -29.63 21.13 12.64
C ASP A 202 -28.30 20.54 13.15
N ALA A 203 -27.20 21.24 12.86
CA ALA A 203 -25.88 20.85 13.32
C ALA A 203 -25.77 20.79 14.86
N SER A 204 -26.46 21.68 15.58
CA SER A 204 -26.40 21.73 17.04
C SER A 204 -27.09 20.51 17.69
N GLY A 205 -28.25 20.15 17.16
CA GLY A 205 -28.98 18.94 17.54
C GLY A 205 -28.19 17.68 17.21
N PHE A 206 -27.58 17.64 16.02
CA PHE A 206 -26.76 16.50 15.60
C PHE A 206 -25.56 16.29 16.54
N ASN A 207 -24.80 17.36 16.83
CA ASN A 207 -23.62 17.27 17.68
C ASN A 207 -23.97 16.85 19.12
N ARG A 208 -25.11 17.32 19.66
CA ARG A 208 -25.63 16.84 20.95
C ARG A 208 -25.99 15.36 20.90
N ALA A 209 -26.72 14.92 19.88
CA ALA A 209 -27.13 13.53 19.73
C ALA A 209 -25.94 12.57 19.61
N VAL A 210 -24.89 12.95 18.86
CA VAL A 210 -23.63 12.19 18.78
C VAL A 210 -22.95 12.09 20.14
N GLY A 211 -22.89 13.19 20.89
CA GLY A 211 -22.32 13.20 22.25
C GLY A 211 -23.08 12.29 23.22
N GLU A 212 -24.41 12.32 23.19
CA GLU A 212 -25.28 11.43 23.98
C GLU A 212 -25.09 9.96 23.60
N LEU A 213 -25.06 9.66 22.30
CA LEU A 213 -24.80 8.32 21.78
C LEU A 213 -23.43 7.81 22.24
N ALA A 214 -22.37 8.61 22.05
CA ALA A 214 -21.02 8.26 22.46
C ALA A 214 -20.92 7.99 23.97
N ALA A 215 -21.55 8.83 24.80
CA ALA A 215 -21.60 8.64 26.25
C ALA A 215 -22.32 7.33 26.63
N ARG A 216 -23.45 7.02 25.98
CA ARG A 216 -24.20 5.79 26.23
C ARG A 216 -23.42 4.55 25.80
N LEU A 217 -22.87 4.54 24.59
CA LEU A 217 -22.04 3.42 24.09
C LEU A 217 -20.82 3.18 24.99
N LYS A 218 -20.16 4.25 25.44
CA LYS A 218 -19.03 4.15 26.37
C LYS A 218 -19.43 3.53 27.71
N ALA A 219 -20.62 3.86 28.23
CA ALA A 219 -21.13 3.26 29.46
C ALA A 219 -21.45 1.76 29.31
N MET A 220 -21.83 1.33 28.10
CA MET A 220 -22.13 -0.08 27.78
C MET A 220 -20.87 -0.91 27.51
N THR A 221 -19.76 -0.29 27.13
CA THR A 221 -18.54 -1.01 26.75
C THR A 221 -17.67 -1.30 27.97
N LYS A 222 -17.24 -2.55 28.15
CA LYS A 222 -16.17 -2.86 29.12
C LYS A 222 -14.87 -2.19 28.68
N THR A 223 -14.18 -1.56 29.61
CA THR A 223 -12.99 -0.72 29.35
C THR A 223 -11.84 -1.48 28.70
N GLU A 224 -11.78 -2.81 28.87
CA GLU A 224 -10.75 -3.67 28.29
C GLU A 224 -10.92 -3.92 26.78
N LEU A 225 -12.11 -3.70 26.21
CA LEU A 225 -12.39 -3.91 24.78
C LEU A 225 -12.05 -2.71 23.91
N VAL A 226 -12.18 -1.50 24.44
CA VAL A 226 -12.01 -0.25 23.68
C VAL A 226 -10.89 0.57 24.30
N ASN A 227 -9.75 0.62 23.60
CA ASN A 227 -8.66 1.51 23.96
C ASN A 227 -8.86 2.88 23.30
N ALA A 228 -9.34 3.87 24.05
CA ALA A 228 -9.58 5.22 23.56
C ALA A 228 -8.32 5.87 22.96
N THR A 229 -7.13 5.59 23.52
CA THR A 229 -5.87 6.10 22.97
C THR A 229 -5.56 5.50 21.60
N THR A 230 -5.85 4.21 21.40
CA THR A 230 -5.71 3.56 20.09
C THR A 230 -6.65 4.17 19.05
N ILE A 231 -7.91 4.43 19.43
CA ILE A 231 -8.90 5.08 18.56
C ILE A 231 -8.42 6.48 18.12
N GLU A 232 -7.98 7.33 19.06
CA GLU A 232 -7.45 8.66 18.72
C GLU A 232 -6.19 8.57 17.85
N ARG A 233 -5.29 7.63 18.14
CA ARG A 233 -4.07 7.41 17.33
C ARG A 233 -4.42 7.03 15.90
N GLU A 234 -5.42 6.20 15.69
CA GLU A 234 -5.83 5.73 14.36
C GLU A 234 -6.52 6.84 13.56
N VAL A 235 -7.42 7.60 14.17
CA VAL A 235 -8.00 8.81 13.55
C VAL A 235 -6.91 9.84 13.20
N TRP A 236 -5.96 10.06 14.11
CA TRP A 236 -4.81 10.93 13.85
C TRP A 236 -3.91 10.41 12.74
N TYR A 237 -3.65 9.09 12.68
CA TYR A 237 -2.84 8.46 11.65
C TYR A 237 -3.43 8.71 10.25
N HIS A 238 -4.74 8.54 10.09
CA HIS A 238 -5.44 8.82 8.83
C HIS A 238 -5.43 10.31 8.48
N ARG A 239 -5.67 11.20 9.45
CA ARG A 239 -5.65 12.65 9.22
C ARG A 239 -4.25 13.18 8.92
N PHE A 240 -3.23 12.66 9.59
CA PHE A 240 -1.85 13.14 9.46
C PHE A 240 -1.17 12.66 8.18
N ARG A 241 -1.58 11.52 7.61
CA ARG A 241 -1.04 10.93 6.36
C ARG A 241 0.50 10.93 6.33
N PRO A 242 1.17 10.24 7.27
CA PRO A 242 2.63 10.33 7.43
C PRO A 242 3.40 9.90 6.18
N PHE A 243 2.94 8.84 5.49
CA PHE A 243 3.65 8.27 4.34
C PHE A 243 3.58 9.16 3.09
N GLU A 244 2.46 9.82 2.85
CA GLU A 244 2.33 10.83 1.79
C GLU A 244 3.31 11.99 2.03
N LYS A 245 3.34 12.54 3.24
CA LYS A 245 4.27 13.61 3.62
C LYS A 245 5.73 13.18 3.52
N SER A 246 6.05 11.96 3.97
CA SER A 246 7.39 11.39 3.82
C SER A 246 7.76 11.25 2.33
N SER A 247 6.83 10.81 1.48
CA SER A 247 7.05 10.68 0.05
C SER A 247 7.38 12.03 -0.59
N ILE A 248 6.59 13.07 -0.29
CA ILE A 248 6.84 14.44 -0.76
C ILE A 248 8.23 14.92 -0.32
N LEU A 249 8.60 14.73 0.94
CA LEU A 249 9.92 15.13 1.45
C LEU A 249 11.06 14.36 0.79
N TYR A 250 10.88 13.07 0.51
CA TYR A 250 11.87 12.28 -0.23
C TYR A 250 12.01 12.75 -1.68
N VAL A 251 10.92 13.07 -2.38
CA VAL A 251 10.99 13.65 -3.73
C VAL A 251 11.73 14.98 -3.70
N LEU A 252 11.44 15.86 -2.74
CA LEU A 252 12.14 17.14 -2.59
C LEU A 252 13.63 16.92 -2.24
N ALA A 253 13.95 15.95 -1.39
CA ALA A 253 15.33 15.60 -1.05
C ALA A 253 16.08 15.06 -2.27
N PHE A 254 15.44 14.21 -3.09
CA PHE A 254 16.00 13.71 -4.33
C PHE A 254 16.35 14.85 -5.30
N LEU A 255 15.41 15.79 -5.52
CA LEU A 255 15.65 16.96 -6.37
C LEU A 255 16.79 17.83 -5.83
N ALA A 256 16.86 18.03 -4.51
CA ALA A 256 17.96 18.76 -3.87
C ALA A 256 19.31 18.03 -4.00
N PHE A 257 19.35 16.70 -3.87
CA PHE A 257 20.55 15.90 -4.12
C PHE A 257 20.99 16.01 -5.58
N LEU A 258 20.06 16.02 -6.54
CA LEU A 258 20.37 16.19 -7.96
C LEU A 258 20.99 17.57 -8.22
N MET A 259 20.38 18.64 -7.68
CA MET A 259 20.88 20.01 -7.78
C MET A 259 22.20 20.26 -7.05
N SER A 260 22.56 19.41 -6.09
CA SER A 260 23.88 19.48 -5.41
C SER A 260 25.07 19.26 -6.34
N SER A 261 24.84 18.91 -7.61
CA SER A 261 25.85 18.79 -8.65
C SER A 261 26.09 20.06 -9.48
N THR A 262 25.20 21.05 -9.43
CA THR A 262 25.21 22.22 -10.33
C THR A 262 25.06 23.57 -9.61
N VAL A 263 24.18 23.67 -8.61
CA VAL A 263 23.88 24.86 -7.80
C VAL A 263 24.68 24.79 -6.49
N PRO A 264 25.12 25.89 -5.83
CA PRO A 264 26.04 25.93 -4.69
C PRO A 264 26.09 24.63 -3.88
N PRO A 265 27.06 23.73 -4.18
CA PRO A 265 26.91 22.30 -3.95
C PRO A 265 26.79 21.97 -2.45
N ARG A 266 27.49 22.73 -1.61
CA ARG A 266 27.43 22.58 -0.14
C ARG A 266 26.06 22.95 0.45
N ARG A 267 25.39 23.99 -0.07
CA ARG A 267 24.09 24.43 0.46
C ARG A 267 22.99 23.45 0.04
N MET A 268 22.97 23.07 -1.24
CA MET A 268 22.01 22.10 -1.76
C MET A 268 22.18 20.72 -1.14
N TYR A 269 23.42 20.25 -0.93
CA TYR A 269 23.67 19.00 -0.23
C TYR A 269 23.15 19.03 1.22
N LYS A 270 23.41 20.11 1.98
CA LYS A 270 22.87 20.26 3.35
C LYS A 270 21.34 20.28 3.38
N LEU A 271 20.72 20.99 2.42
CA LEU A 271 19.26 21.01 2.27
C LEU A 271 18.73 19.61 1.95
N ALA A 272 19.37 18.87 1.04
CA ALA A 272 18.97 17.52 0.67
C ALA A 272 19.04 16.56 1.87
N VAL A 273 20.13 16.61 2.64
CA VAL A 273 20.28 15.82 3.87
C VAL A 273 19.23 16.20 4.91
N PHE A 274 18.95 17.50 5.10
CA PHE A 274 17.91 17.95 6.00
C PHE A 274 16.52 17.42 5.60
N LEU A 275 16.15 17.55 4.33
CA LEU A 275 14.88 17.03 3.80
C LEU A 275 14.79 15.50 3.92
N ALA A 276 15.87 14.78 3.64
CA ALA A 276 15.93 13.33 3.80
C ALA A 276 15.75 12.91 5.27
N LEU A 277 16.41 13.59 6.21
CA LEU A 277 16.25 13.33 7.65
C LEU A 277 14.84 13.68 8.15
N ALA A 278 14.26 14.80 7.68
CA ALA A 278 12.89 15.18 8.01
C ALA A 278 11.88 14.17 7.47
N GLY A 279 12.04 13.74 6.20
CA GLY A 279 11.24 12.69 5.60
C GLY A 279 11.36 11.37 6.36
N PHE A 280 12.59 10.96 6.69
CA PHE A 280 12.84 9.75 7.46
C PHE A 280 12.25 9.82 8.88
N GLY A 281 12.29 10.97 9.55
CA GLY A 281 11.66 11.18 10.85
C GLY A 281 10.14 11.03 10.80
N ILE A 282 9.48 11.63 9.80
CA ILE A 282 8.03 11.48 9.59
C ILE A 282 7.68 10.03 9.22
N HIS A 283 8.51 9.37 8.41
CA HIS A 283 8.34 7.97 8.08
C HIS A 283 8.42 7.08 9.34
N ALA A 284 9.48 7.23 10.14
CA ALA A 284 9.66 6.50 11.39
C ALA A 284 8.46 6.70 12.33
N TYR A 285 7.97 7.94 12.43
CA TYR A 285 6.76 8.27 13.18
C TYR A 285 5.51 7.56 12.65
N GLY A 286 5.32 7.49 11.33
CA GLY A 286 4.23 6.76 10.70
C GLY A 286 4.26 5.26 10.98
N ILE A 287 5.44 4.63 10.89
CA ILE A 287 5.66 3.22 11.25
C ILE A 287 5.34 3.00 12.73
N ALA A 288 5.84 3.86 13.62
CA ALA A 288 5.61 3.76 15.05
C ALA A 288 4.11 3.88 15.40
N LEU A 289 3.41 4.88 14.83
CA LEU A 289 1.95 5.01 15.00
C LEU A 289 1.22 3.75 14.54
N ARG A 290 1.53 3.25 13.34
CA ARG A 290 0.89 2.05 12.80
C ARG A 290 1.16 0.81 13.66
N SER A 291 2.36 0.69 14.23
CA SER A 291 2.68 -0.38 15.18
C SER A 291 1.93 -0.26 16.50
N LEU A 292 1.76 0.95 17.02
CA LEU A 292 0.97 1.21 18.22
C LEU A 292 -0.52 0.96 18.01
N ILE A 293 -1.03 1.15 16.79
CA ILE A 293 -2.43 0.86 16.42
C ILE A 293 -2.65 -0.65 16.26
N SER A 294 -1.76 -1.33 15.52
CA SER A 294 -1.91 -2.75 15.21
C SER A 294 -1.39 -3.69 16.31
N GLY A 295 -0.61 -3.19 17.26
CA GLY A 295 0.05 -4.00 18.30
C GLY A 295 1.21 -4.87 17.78
N ARG A 296 1.71 -4.60 16.57
CA ARG A 296 2.73 -5.40 15.88
C ARG A 296 3.58 -4.59 14.90
N ALA A 297 4.66 -5.18 14.40
CA ALA A 297 5.44 -4.55 13.33
C ALA A 297 4.63 -4.53 12.01
N PRO A 298 4.72 -3.47 11.18
CA PRO A 298 3.90 -3.33 10.00
C PRO A 298 4.61 -4.01 8.82
N VAL A 299 4.62 -5.36 8.83
CA VAL A 299 5.19 -6.20 7.76
C VAL A 299 4.34 -7.45 7.49
N SER A 300 3.05 -7.43 7.82
CA SER A 300 2.17 -8.60 7.67
C SER A 300 1.61 -8.80 6.27
N ASN A 301 1.53 -7.75 5.47
CA ASN A 301 0.97 -7.78 4.13
C ASN A 301 1.83 -6.94 3.17
N VAL A 302 1.51 -7.02 1.88
CA VAL A 302 2.29 -6.36 0.82
C VAL A 302 2.33 -4.83 1.02
N TYR A 303 1.19 -4.21 1.34
CA TYR A 303 1.14 -2.77 1.62
C TYR A 303 2.09 -2.38 2.75
N GLU A 304 2.04 -3.10 3.86
CA GLU A 304 2.91 -2.91 5.01
C GLU A 304 4.40 -3.06 4.67
N THR A 305 4.75 -4.06 3.85
CA THR A 305 6.13 -4.19 3.36
C THR A 305 6.54 -3.05 2.40
N MET A 306 5.60 -2.43 1.67
CA MET A 306 5.88 -1.23 0.85
C MET A 306 6.09 0.03 1.69
N LEU A 307 5.71 0.03 2.97
CA LEU A 307 6.07 1.08 3.92
C LEU A 307 7.45 0.77 4.53
N TRP A 308 7.65 -0.48 4.95
CA TRP A 308 8.89 -0.90 5.61
C TRP A 308 10.13 -0.88 4.72
N VAL A 309 10.04 -1.34 3.47
CA VAL A 309 11.20 -1.39 2.56
C VAL A 309 11.78 0.01 2.28
N PRO A 310 10.99 1.04 1.93
CA PRO A 310 11.50 2.41 1.80
C PRO A 310 12.10 3.00 3.08
N PHE A 311 11.58 2.63 4.25
CA PHE A 311 12.21 2.96 5.52
C PHE A 311 13.61 2.33 5.61
N GLY A 312 13.74 1.03 5.33
CA GLY A 312 15.03 0.34 5.30
C GLY A 312 16.03 0.93 4.29
N ILE A 313 15.58 1.29 3.08
CA ILE A 313 16.44 1.88 2.04
C ILE A 313 17.06 3.18 2.55
N ASN A 314 16.22 4.06 3.14
CA ASN A 314 16.67 5.34 3.68
C ASN A 314 17.50 5.16 4.96
N LEU A 315 17.20 4.17 5.80
CA LEU A 315 18.01 3.82 6.97
C LEU A 315 19.44 3.44 6.56
N PHE A 316 19.60 2.52 5.61
CA PHE A 316 20.92 2.12 5.12
C PHE A 316 21.64 3.29 4.44
N ALA A 317 20.94 4.03 3.58
CA ALA A 317 21.53 5.15 2.88
C ALA A 317 21.99 6.27 3.83
N LEU A 318 21.20 6.63 4.84
CA LEU A 318 21.60 7.60 5.87
C LEU A 318 22.79 7.09 6.68
N THR A 319 22.83 5.80 7.00
CA THR A 319 23.99 5.19 7.69
C THR A 319 25.26 5.32 6.86
N PHE A 320 25.20 4.99 5.57
CA PHE A 320 26.33 5.16 4.66
C PHE A 320 26.67 6.64 4.41
N GLU A 321 25.68 7.53 4.38
CA GLU A 321 25.88 8.97 4.23
C GLU A 321 26.62 9.57 5.44
N LEU A 322 26.34 9.08 6.66
CA LEU A 322 27.05 9.49 7.88
C LEU A 322 28.53 9.10 7.83
N VAL A 323 28.84 7.92 7.30
CA VAL A 323 30.20 7.35 7.22
C VAL A 323 30.99 7.95 6.05
N HIS A 324 30.41 7.98 4.86
CA HIS A 324 31.11 8.34 3.62
C HIS A 324 30.90 9.78 3.17
N ARG A 325 29.91 10.50 3.72
CA ARG A 325 29.56 11.89 3.34
C ARG A 325 29.40 12.06 1.83
N ALA A 326 28.79 11.06 1.19
CA ALA A 326 28.72 10.92 -0.26
C ALA A 326 27.27 10.87 -0.74
N ARG A 327 26.87 11.90 -1.48
CA ARG A 327 25.49 12.12 -1.99
C ARG A 327 24.83 10.98 -2.74
N TYR A 328 25.58 9.98 -3.19
CA TYR A 328 25.08 8.92 -4.07
C TYR A 328 24.08 8.01 -3.35
N PHE A 329 24.27 7.75 -2.05
CA PHE A 329 23.34 6.98 -1.25
C PHE A 329 22.03 7.74 -1.04
N GLY A 330 22.11 8.98 -0.56
CA GLY A 330 20.93 9.84 -0.40
C GLY A 330 20.15 10.02 -1.69
N LEU A 331 20.84 10.23 -2.83
CA LEU A 331 20.20 10.40 -4.14
C LEU A 331 19.37 9.17 -4.54
N THR A 332 19.93 7.96 -4.46
CA THR A 332 19.23 6.74 -4.89
C THR A 332 18.13 6.34 -3.91
N ALA A 333 18.38 6.49 -2.61
CA ALA A 333 17.43 6.11 -1.57
C ALA A 333 16.19 7.00 -1.50
N THR A 334 16.37 8.32 -1.65
CA THR A 334 15.25 9.26 -1.65
C THR A 334 14.40 9.11 -2.91
N PHE A 335 15.02 8.85 -4.07
CA PHE A 335 14.30 8.52 -5.30
C PHE A 335 13.47 7.23 -5.15
N LEU A 336 14.13 6.11 -4.83
CA LEU A 336 13.45 4.80 -4.74
C LEU A 336 12.45 4.76 -3.60
N GLY A 337 12.81 5.32 -2.44
CA GLY A 337 11.93 5.37 -1.29
C GLY A 337 10.69 6.23 -1.53
N GLY A 338 10.84 7.41 -2.15
CA GLY A 338 9.71 8.24 -2.56
C GLY A 338 8.85 7.58 -3.65
N ALA A 339 9.48 6.93 -4.63
CA ALA A 339 8.78 6.23 -5.71
C ALA A 339 7.93 5.05 -5.17
N ILE A 340 8.48 4.23 -4.28
CA ILE A 340 7.73 3.09 -3.70
C ILE A 340 6.57 3.56 -2.81
N LEU A 341 6.79 4.58 -1.96
CA LEU A 341 5.71 5.15 -1.13
C LEU A 341 4.61 5.79 -1.99
N THR A 342 4.98 6.43 -3.11
CA THR A 342 4.00 6.96 -4.06
C THR A 342 3.25 5.82 -4.75
N LEU A 343 3.97 4.77 -5.15
CA LEU A 343 3.38 3.62 -5.83
C LEU A 343 2.42 2.83 -4.93
N SER A 344 2.63 2.78 -3.61
CA SER A 344 1.71 2.09 -2.70
C SER A 344 0.29 2.65 -2.72
N ASP A 345 0.12 3.92 -3.09
CA ASP A 345 -1.19 4.57 -3.22
C ASP A 345 -1.83 4.31 -4.60
N PHE A 346 -1.03 3.98 -5.62
CA PHE A 346 -1.49 3.68 -6.97
C PHE A 346 -1.75 2.19 -7.23
N VAL A 347 -1.13 1.31 -6.44
CA VAL A 347 -1.42 -0.12 -6.48
C VAL A 347 -2.60 -0.38 -5.56
N SER A 348 -3.61 -1.12 -6.04
CA SER A 348 -4.83 -1.46 -5.28
C SER A 348 -4.56 -2.45 -4.14
N LEU A 349 -3.76 -2.07 -3.15
CA LEU A 349 -3.43 -2.86 -1.96
C LEU A 349 -4.27 -2.41 -0.76
N ASP A 350 -4.75 -3.35 0.04
CA ASP A 350 -5.47 -3.04 1.28
C ASP A 350 -4.53 -2.34 2.30
N PRO A 351 -4.76 -1.05 2.63
CA PRO A 351 -3.90 -0.29 3.52
C PRO A 351 -4.30 -0.45 5.00
N TYR A 352 -5.44 -1.08 5.27
CA TYR A 352 -6.04 -1.09 6.60
C TYR A 352 -5.47 -2.19 7.49
N VAL A 353 -5.69 -2.04 8.79
CA VAL A 353 -5.15 -2.96 9.80
C VAL A 353 -6.12 -4.12 9.98
N SER A 354 -5.78 -5.23 9.34
CA SER A 354 -6.54 -6.48 9.37
C SER A 354 -5.99 -7.48 10.40
N PRO A 355 -6.83 -8.36 10.97
CA PRO A 355 -6.38 -9.45 11.83
C PRO A 355 -5.35 -10.34 11.16
N LEU A 356 -4.43 -10.88 11.96
CA LEU A 356 -3.39 -11.77 11.46
C LEU A 356 -3.94 -13.17 11.18
N VAL A 357 -3.51 -13.75 10.06
CA VAL A 357 -3.66 -15.18 9.79
C VAL A 357 -2.98 -16.00 10.90
N PRO A 358 -3.46 -17.21 11.21
CA PRO A 358 -3.02 -17.96 12.39
C PRO A 358 -1.50 -18.09 12.57
N VAL A 359 -0.77 -18.36 11.47
CA VAL A 359 0.70 -18.51 11.49
C VAL A 359 1.45 -17.23 11.86
N LEU A 360 0.86 -16.05 11.64
CA LEU A 360 1.46 -14.76 11.95
C LEU A 360 1.10 -14.25 13.36
N ARG A 361 0.18 -14.92 14.08
CA ARG A 361 -0.31 -14.45 15.39
C ARG A 361 0.77 -14.41 16.47
N SER A 362 1.77 -15.28 16.40
CA SER A 362 2.97 -15.15 17.23
C SER A 362 3.88 -14.07 16.64
N ASN A 363 3.71 -12.83 17.12
CA ASN A 363 4.49 -11.65 16.69
C ASN A 363 6.03 -11.85 16.74
N TYR A 364 6.51 -12.87 17.43
CA TYR A 364 7.93 -13.24 17.53
C TYR A 364 8.62 -13.34 16.16
N TRP A 365 8.08 -14.16 15.25
CA TRP A 365 8.70 -14.37 13.94
C TRP A 365 8.48 -13.21 12.97
N LEU A 366 7.38 -12.49 13.14
CA LEU A 366 7.11 -11.25 12.41
C LEU A 366 8.20 -10.21 12.70
N ILE A 367 8.66 -10.12 13.96
CA ILE A 367 9.71 -9.17 14.37
C ILE A 367 11.09 -9.66 13.94
N ILE A 368 11.41 -10.94 14.16
CA ILE A 368 12.79 -11.41 13.98
C ILE A 368 13.07 -11.78 12.53
N HIS A 369 12.28 -12.69 11.94
CA HIS A 369 12.53 -13.16 10.58
C HIS A 369 12.07 -12.12 9.55
N VAL A 370 10.80 -11.71 9.62
CA VAL A 370 10.19 -10.91 8.54
C VAL A 370 10.83 -9.52 8.43
N LEU A 371 11.14 -8.84 9.55
CA LEU A 371 11.89 -7.57 9.50
C LEU A 371 13.31 -7.76 8.95
N THR A 372 14.01 -8.84 9.31
CA THR A 372 15.38 -9.10 8.84
C THR A 372 15.41 -9.36 7.33
N ILE A 373 14.56 -10.24 6.82
CA ILE A 373 14.54 -10.55 5.38
C ILE A 373 14.09 -9.35 4.53
N THR A 374 13.13 -8.57 5.01
CA THR A 374 12.66 -7.36 4.31
C THR A 374 13.65 -6.20 4.39
N LEU A 375 14.49 -6.12 5.44
CA LEU A 375 15.69 -5.27 5.42
C LEU A 375 16.69 -5.74 4.35
N GLY A 376 16.80 -7.04 4.11
CA GLY A 376 17.55 -7.57 2.97
C GLY A 376 17.01 -7.06 1.63
N TYR A 377 15.68 -7.02 1.46
CA TYR A 377 15.05 -6.45 0.27
C TYR A 377 15.31 -4.95 0.14
N ALA A 378 15.31 -4.22 1.25
CA ALA A 378 15.66 -2.81 1.26
C ALA A 378 17.12 -2.55 0.85
N ALA A 379 18.08 -3.32 1.37
CA ALA A 379 19.48 -3.24 0.95
C ALA A 379 19.66 -3.61 -0.52
N ALA A 380 18.98 -4.67 -1.00
CA ALA A 380 18.97 -5.06 -2.41
C ALA A 380 18.43 -3.93 -3.30
N THR A 381 17.35 -3.26 -2.87
CA THR A 381 16.76 -2.14 -3.61
C THR A 381 17.66 -0.92 -3.64
N LEU A 382 18.45 -0.68 -2.58
CA LEU A 382 19.52 0.30 -2.63
C LEU A 382 20.58 -0.08 -3.69
N CYS A 383 20.96 -1.36 -3.79
CA CYS A 383 21.87 -1.84 -4.83
C CYS A 383 21.33 -1.60 -6.24
N LEU A 384 20.03 -1.83 -6.47
CA LEU A 384 19.36 -1.51 -7.75
C LEU A 384 19.57 -0.04 -8.13
N GLY A 385 19.28 0.88 -7.20
CA GLY A 385 19.44 2.32 -7.43
C GLY A 385 20.89 2.72 -7.69
N MET A 386 21.83 2.13 -6.94
CA MET A 386 23.27 2.37 -7.13
C MET A 386 23.80 1.80 -8.45
N GLY A 387 23.32 0.63 -8.89
CA GLY A 387 23.63 0.05 -10.19
C GLY A 387 23.14 0.94 -11.33
N HIS A 388 21.89 1.41 -11.26
CA HIS A 388 21.33 2.38 -12.21
C HIS A 388 22.13 3.68 -12.25
N LEU A 389 22.47 4.23 -11.09
CA LEU A 389 23.30 5.43 -10.98
C LEU A 389 24.67 5.23 -11.63
N TRP A 390 25.32 4.09 -11.39
CA TRP A 390 26.61 3.76 -11.98
C TRP A 390 26.50 3.70 -13.51
N LEU A 391 25.52 2.97 -14.05
CA LEU A 391 25.29 2.85 -15.50
C LEU A 391 24.96 4.22 -16.13
N GLY A 392 24.10 5.01 -15.49
CA GLY A 392 23.75 6.35 -15.96
C GLY A 392 24.96 7.28 -16.04
N VAL A 393 25.79 7.32 -14.98
CA VAL A 393 27.04 8.10 -14.97
C VAL A 393 28.01 7.59 -16.03
N PHE A 394 28.10 6.26 -16.22
CA PHE A 394 28.95 5.62 -17.21
C PHE A 394 28.55 6.02 -18.63
N VAL A 395 27.27 5.90 -18.98
CA VAL A 395 26.73 6.27 -20.30
C VAL A 395 26.93 7.76 -20.56
N TRP A 396 26.53 8.61 -19.61
CA TRP A 396 26.59 10.07 -19.76
C TRP A 396 28.01 10.61 -19.96
N ASN A 397 28.98 10.05 -19.24
CA ASN A 397 30.38 10.47 -19.30
C ASN A 397 31.22 9.53 -20.17
N LYS A 398 30.59 8.66 -20.96
CA LYS A 398 31.27 7.71 -21.86
C LYS A 398 32.38 6.89 -21.19
N GLY A 399 32.21 6.57 -19.91
CA GLY A 399 33.13 5.77 -19.08
C GLY A 399 34.30 6.51 -18.41
N THR A 400 34.42 7.83 -18.55
CA THR A 400 35.61 8.56 -18.06
C THR A 400 35.43 9.27 -16.72
N ALA A 401 34.22 9.26 -16.14
CA ALA A 401 33.94 9.95 -14.89
C ALA A 401 34.73 9.36 -13.69
N PRO A 402 35.54 10.15 -12.97
CA PRO A 402 36.29 9.67 -11.81
C PRO A 402 35.39 9.11 -10.69
N SER A 403 34.14 9.58 -10.61
CA SER A 403 33.16 9.14 -9.62
C SER A 403 32.76 7.67 -9.76
N LEU A 404 32.96 7.04 -10.92
CA LEU A 404 32.58 5.65 -11.17
C LEU A 404 33.25 4.69 -10.18
N LYS A 405 34.52 4.93 -9.82
CA LYS A 405 35.25 4.11 -8.84
C LYS A 405 34.62 4.19 -7.44
N ASN A 406 34.17 5.39 -7.04
CA ASN A 406 33.53 5.59 -5.74
C ASN A 406 32.14 4.94 -5.72
N ILE A 407 31.33 5.16 -6.77
CA ILE A 407 30.00 4.55 -6.87
C ILE A 407 30.10 3.02 -6.89
N GLU A 408 31.09 2.46 -7.60
CA GLU A 408 31.37 1.03 -7.62
C GLU A 408 31.73 0.47 -6.23
N LYS A 409 32.61 1.15 -5.49
CA LYS A 409 32.96 0.79 -4.12
C LYS A 409 31.72 0.79 -3.22
N TYR A 410 30.91 1.83 -3.31
CA TYR A 410 29.70 1.97 -2.51
C TYR A 410 28.65 0.92 -2.85
N LEU A 411 28.47 0.59 -4.14
CA LEU A 411 27.60 -0.48 -4.59
C LEU A 411 28.05 -1.83 -4.02
N TYR A 412 29.36 -2.10 -4.04
CA TYR A 412 29.91 -3.33 -3.47
C TYR A 412 29.66 -3.45 -1.97
N GLN A 413 29.77 -2.35 -1.22
CA GLN A 413 29.43 -2.32 0.21
C GLN A 413 27.93 -2.56 0.46
N ALA A 414 27.05 -1.97 -0.37
CA ALA A 414 25.62 -2.23 -0.29
C ALA A 414 25.29 -3.71 -0.56
N ILE A 415 25.95 -4.33 -1.55
CA ILE A 415 25.82 -5.76 -1.86
C ILE A 415 26.19 -6.62 -0.65
N GLN A 416 27.25 -6.28 0.08
CA GLN A 416 27.66 -7.02 1.29
C GLN A 416 26.58 -6.95 2.38
N VAL A 417 25.95 -5.79 2.57
CA VAL A 417 24.81 -5.62 3.49
C VAL A 417 23.62 -6.46 3.02
N THR A 418 23.33 -6.48 1.72
CA THR A 418 22.28 -7.34 1.15
C THR A 418 22.52 -8.82 1.43
N VAL A 419 23.74 -9.32 1.19
CA VAL A 419 24.11 -10.72 1.47
C VAL A 419 23.91 -11.05 2.95
N PHE A 420 24.33 -10.16 3.85
CA PHE A 420 24.15 -10.35 5.29
C PHE A 420 22.66 -10.51 5.66
N PHE A 421 21.82 -9.53 5.30
CA PHE A 421 20.41 -9.57 5.71
C PHE A 421 19.60 -10.64 5.00
N ILE A 422 19.83 -10.89 3.70
CA ILE A 422 19.16 -11.99 2.99
C ILE A 422 19.62 -13.33 3.56
N GLY A 423 20.92 -13.52 3.80
CA GLY A 423 21.46 -14.75 4.37
C GLY A 423 20.90 -15.05 5.75
N THR A 424 20.98 -14.08 6.68
CA THR A 424 20.42 -14.21 8.03
C THR A 424 18.89 -14.40 7.97
N GLY A 425 18.20 -13.63 7.13
CA GLY A 425 16.75 -13.76 6.94
C GLY A 425 16.34 -15.16 6.47
N THR A 426 17.02 -15.72 5.48
CA THR A 426 16.75 -17.08 4.97
C THR A 426 16.97 -18.15 6.04
N ILE A 427 18.04 -18.06 6.83
CA ILE A 427 18.31 -18.98 7.95
C ILE A 427 17.19 -18.89 9.00
N LEU A 428 16.83 -17.68 9.42
CA LEU A 428 15.73 -17.45 10.37
C LEU A 428 14.39 -17.98 9.83
N GLY A 429 14.18 -17.88 8.52
CA GLY A 429 13.00 -18.41 7.84
C GLY A 429 12.89 -19.92 7.96
N GLY A 430 14.01 -20.63 7.79
CA GLY A 430 14.04 -22.08 7.98
C GLY A 430 13.73 -22.49 9.42
N VAL A 431 14.21 -21.74 10.42
CA VAL A 431 13.87 -22.00 11.83
C VAL A 431 12.36 -21.78 12.08
N TRP A 432 11.79 -20.72 11.52
CA TRP A 432 10.35 -20.46 11.62
C TRP A 432 9.51 -21.53 10.92
N ALA A 433 9.93 -21.98 9.73
CA ALA A 433 9.29 -23.07 9.01
C ALA A 433 9.25 -24.36 9.85
N ASN A 434 10.33 -24.67 10.57
CA ASN A 434 10.37 -25.85 11.44
C ASN A 434 9.36 -25.74 12.59
N GLN A 435 9.22 -24.56 13.19
CA GLN A 435 8.24 -24.34 14.25
C GLN A 435 6.79 -24.37 13.74
N SER A 436 6.56 -23.94 12.50
CA SER A 436 5.21 -23.84 11.93
C SER A 436 4.73 -25.14 11.29
N TRP A 437 5.64 -25.88 10.65
CA TRP A 437 5.31 -27.02 9.78
C TRP A 437 6.17 -28.27 10.05
N GLY A 438 7.01 -28.27 11.09
CA GLY A 438 7.79 -29.44 11.49
C GLY A 438 9.00 -29.78 10.60
N ARG A 439 9.40 -28.87 9.71
CA ARG A 439 10.60 -29.02 8.86
C ARG A 439 11.32 -27.69 8.61
N TYR A 440 12.66 -27.70 8.53
CA TYR A 440 13.45 -26.50 8.26
C TYR A 440 13.37 -26.00 6.82
N TRP A 441 13.16 -26.90 5.86
CA TRP A 441 13.14 -26.59 4.43
C TRP A 441 12.37 -27.67 3.69
N GLY A 442 11.74 -27.31 2.59
CA GLY A 442 10.95 -28.23 1.77
C GLY A 442 10.64 -27.69 0.38
N TRP A 443 11.50 -26.81 -0.13
CA TRP A 443 11.51 -26.37 -1.52
C TRP A 443 10.21 -25.76 -1.98
N ASP A 444 9.49 -25.10 -1.08
CA ASP A 444 8.36 -24.28 -1.51
C ASP A 444 8.87 -23.12 -2.39
N PRO A 445 8.02 -22.53 -3.23
CA PRO A 445 8.43 -21.42 -4.09
C PRO A 445 9.13 -20.29 -3.33
N LYS A 446 8.68 -19.93 -2.12
CA LYS A 446 9.24 -18.80 -1.39
C LYS A 446 10.61 -19.13 -0.79
N GLU A 447 10.77 -20.31 -0.19
CA GLU A 447 12.07 -20.85 0.23
C GLU A 447 13.05 -20.88 -0.96
N THR A 448 12.63 -21.43 -2.11
CA THR A 448 13.48 -21.56 -3.31
C THR A 448 13.95 -20.21 -3.85
N TRP A 449 13.04 -19.23 -3.97
CA TRP A 449 13.40 -17.91 -4.48
C TRP A 449 14.20 -17.06 -3.47
N ALA A 450 14.06 -17.32 -2.17
CA ALA A 450 14.95 -16.74 -1.16
C ALA A 450 16.39 -17.25 -1.34
N LEU A 451 16.56 -18.55 -1.61
CA LEU A 451 17.87 -19.13 -1.92
C LEU A 451 18.46 -18.58 -3.23
N ILE A 452 17.66 -18.50 -4.31
CA ILE A 452 18.11 -17.92 -5.60
C ILE A 452 18.58 -16.47 -5.40
N SER A 453 17.84 -15.69 -4.62
CA SER A 453 18.21 -14.30 -4.31
C SER A 453 19.54 -14.22 -3.56
N LEU A 454 19.75 -15.05 -2.55
CA LEU A 454 21.01 -15.12 -1.80
C LEU A 454 22.18 -15.52 -2.70
N LEU A 455 22.02 -16.59 -3.49
CA LEU A 455 23.05 -17.09 -4.40
C LEU A 455 23.38 -16.06 -5.49
N GLY A 456 22.40 -15.32 -5.99
CA GLY A 456 22.60 -14.25 -6.96
C GLY A 456 23.54 -13.17 -6.43
N TYR A 457 23.32 -12.66 -5.22
CA TYR A 457 24.20 -11.66 -4.61
C TYR A 457 25.56 -12.25 -4.19
N LEU A 458 25.60 -13.49 -3.71
CA LEU A 458 26.86 -14.17 -3.41
C LEU A 458 27.73 -14.34 -4.66
N ALA A 459 27.13 -14.70 -5.80
CA ALA A 459 27.83 -14.82 -7.08
C ALA A 459 28.51 -13.51 -7.48
N ILE A 460 27.84 -12.36 -7.25
CA ILE A 460 28.45 -11.04 -7.48
C ILE A 460 29.65 -10.83 -6.57
N THR A 461 29.52 -11.10 -5.27
CA THR A 461 30.64 -10.94 -4.33
C THR A 461 31.83 -11.82 -4.69
N HIS A 462 31.59 -13.08 -5.07
CA HIS A 462 32.63 -14.00 -5.47
C HIS A 462 33.32 -13.55 -6.76
N ALA A 463 32.54 -13.17 -7.78
CA ALA A 463 33.05 -12.66 -9.06
C ALA A 463 33.92 -11.40 -8.87
N ARG A 464 33.65 -10.59 -7.85
CA ARG A 464 34.48 -9.43 -7.48
C ARG A 464 35.79 -9.81 -6.81
N ILE A 465 35.75 -10.76 -5.88
CA ILE A 465 36.95 -11.23 -5.18
C ILE A 465 37.96 -11.83 -6.17
N VAL A 466 37.47 -12.60 -7.15
CA VAL A 466 38.32 -13.22 -8.18
C VAL A 466 38.61 -12.30 -9.40
N ASN A 467 38.18 -11.03 -9.35
CA ASN A 467 38.32 -10.05 -10.43
C ASN A 467 37.71 -10.48 -11.79
N ALA A 468 36.69 -11.35 -11.77
CA ALA A 468 35.98 -11.77 -12.99
C ALA A 468 35.07 -10.67 -13.56
N ILE A 469 34.63 -9.72 -12.73
CA ILE A 469 33.79 -8.58 -13.16
C ILE A 469 34.32 -7.23 -12.67
N GLY A 470 34.36 -6.26 -13.57
CA GLY A 470 34.63 -4.85 -13.25
C GLY A 470 33.38 -4.09 -12.79
N GLY A 471 33.47 -2.75 -12.68
CA GLY A 471 32.35 -1.90 -12.27
C GLY A 471 31.10 -2.06 -13.13
N PHE A 472 31.24 -2.18 -14.45
CA PHE A 472 30.12 -2.40 -15.37
C PHE A 472 29.39 -3.72 -15.06
N GLY A 473 30.14 -4.82 -14.95
CA GLY A 473 29.57 -6.12 -14.63
C GLY A 473 28.92 -6.14 -13.25
N THR A 474 29.49 -5.43 -12.27
CA THR A 474 28.91 -5.30 -10.92
C THR A 474 27.57 -4.58 -10.95
N ALA A 475 27.49 -3.46 -11.68
CA ALA A 475 26.27 -2.68 -11.82
C ALA A 475 25.16 -3.49 -12.49
N VAL A 476 25.45 -4.11 -13.65
CA VAL A 476 24.49 -4.97 -14.37
C VAL A 476 24.05 -6.15 -13.51
N ALA A 477 24.99 -6.88 -12.90
CA ALA A 477 24.66 -8.05 -12.11
C ALA A 477 23.83 -7.68 -10.87
N SER A 478 24.05 -6.52 -10.25
CA SER A 478 23.24 -6.05 -9.11
C SER A 478 21.77 -5.77 -9.49
N ILE A 479 21.54 -5.24 -10.70
CA ILE A 479 20.19 -5.00 -11.24
C ILE A 479 19.50 -6.33 -11.52
N LEU A 480 20.20 -7.28 -12.16
CA LEU A 480 19.66 -8.61 -12.44
C LEU A 480 19.38 -9.41 -11.16
N ALA A 481 20.29 -9.37 -10.17
CA ALA A 481 20.09 -10.04 -8.89
C ALA A 481 18.90 -9.46 -8.11
N TRP A 482 18.64 -8.15 -8.23
CA TRP A 482 17.45 -7.54 -7.63
C TRP A 482 16.15 -8.08 -8.23
N GLN A 483 16.12 -8.46 -9.51
CA GLN A 483 14.92 -9.08 -10.11
C GLN A 483 14.54 -10.39 -9.41
N ASN A 484 15.52 -11.17 -8.93
CA ASN A 484 15.28 -12.37 -8.13
C ASN A 484 14.60 -12.02 -6.79
N VAL A 485 15.05 -10.93 -6.15
CA VAL A 485 14.44 -10.41 -4.91
C VAL A 485 13.02 -9.93 -5.17
N LEU A 486 12.77 -9.19 -6.25
CA LEU A 486 11.44 -8.74 -6.63
C LEU A 486 10.50 -9.94 -6.86
N PHE A 487 10.98 -10.97 -7.56
CA PHE A 487 10.19 -12.18 -7.77
C PHE A 487 9.93 -12.94 -6.47
N CYS A 488 10.90 -13.03 -5.55
CA CYS A 488 10.70 -13.63 -4.24
C CYS A 488 9.68 -12.85 -3.39
N TRP A 489 9.77 -11.51 -3.39
CA TRP A 489 8.94 -10.64 -2.57
C TRP A 489 7.50 -10.53 -3.10
N TYR A 490 7.33 -10.29 -4.41
CA TYR A 490 6.02 -10.14 -5.06
C TYR A 490 5.66 -11.35 -5.91
N GLY A 491 6.53 -11.74 -6.83
CA GLY A 491 6.23 -12.74 -7.86
C GLY A 491 5.68 -14.06 -7.32
N VAL A 492 6.28 -14.60 -6.25
CA VAL A 492 5.84 -15.84 -5.62
C VAL A 492 4.39 -15.75 -5.11
N ASN A 493 3.96 -14.60 -4.60
CA ASN A 493 2.60 -14.45 -4.05
C ASN A 493 1.52 -14.36 -5.12
N TYR A 494 1.85 -13.88 -6.32
CA TYR A 494 0.89 -13.60 -7.41
C TYR A 494 0.97 -14.57 -8.60
N PHE A 495 2.10 -15.27 -8.77
CA PHE A 495 2.31 -16.16 -9.91
C PHE A 495 2.42 -17.63 -9.50
N LEU A 496 2.71 -17.92 -8.23
CA LEU A 496 2.95 -19.28 -7.75
C LEU A 496 2.05 -19.63 -6.56
N VAL A 497 1.76 -20.91 -6.40
CA VAL A 497 0.99 -21.45 -5.28
C VAL A 497 1.96 -22.00 -4.24
N GLY A 498 1.80 -21.63 -2.97
CA GLY A 498 2.62 -22.18 -1.88
C GLY A 498 2.05 -21.89 -0.49
N LEU A 499 2.68 -22.48 0.53
CA LEU A 499 2.31 -22.33 1.95
C LEU A 499 2.37 -20.87 2.45
N HIS A 500 3.00 -20.00 1.67
CA HIS A 500 3.23 -18.60 1.96
C HIS A 500 2.41 -17.62 1.11
N SER A 501 1.46 -18.11 0.30
CA SER A 501 0.54 -17.28 -0.49
C SER A 501 -0.53 -16.66 0.42
N TYR A 502 -0.12 -15.82 1.38
CA TYR A 502 -1.00 -15.15 2.34
C TYR A 502 -1.68 -13.90 1.78
N ALA A 503 -1.21 -13.41 0.62
CA ALA A 503 -1.72 -12.21 -0.04
C ALA A 503 -2.89 -12.52 -1.01
N GLY A 504 -3.50 -13.70 -0.90
CA GLY A 504 -4.59 -14.16 -1.76
C GLY A 504 -4.15 -15.31 -2.65
N GLY A 505 -5.01 -16.32 -2.79
CA GLY A 505 -4.87 -17.42 -3.76
C GLY A 505 -5.05 -16.96 -5.20
N GLU A 506 -4.38 -15.87 -5.57
CA GLU A 506 -4.48 -15.22 -6.87
C GLU A 506 -3.40 -15.75 -7.80
N THR A 507 -3.61 -16.93 -8.37
CA THR A 507 -3.02 -17.22 -9.68
C THR A 507 -3.78 -16.40 -10.72
N SER A 508 -3.51 -15.09 -10.79
CA SER A 508 -3.97 -14.33 -11.94
C SER A 508 -3.17 -14.82 -13.14
N ALA A 509 -3.81 -15.47 -14.10
CA ALA A 509 -3.23 -15.75 -15.43
C ALA A 509 -2.82 -14.48 -16.20
N TYR A 510 -2.92 -13.30 -15.57
CA TYR A 510 -2.63 -12.00 -16.12
C TYR A 510 -1.44 -11.39 -15.37
N VAL A 511 -0.30 -11.28 -16.05
CA VAL A 511 0.84 -10.48 -15.57
C VAL A 511 0.43 -9.01 -15.57
N PRO A 512 0.45 -8.30 -14.41
CA PRO A 512 0.13 -6.89 -14.37
C PRO A 512 0.96 -6.10 -15.39
N TRP A 513 0.34 -5.17 -16.13
CA TRP A 513 1.01 -4.42 -17.20
C TRP A 513 2.26 -3.67 -16.70
N GLN A 514 2.30 -3.33 -15.41
CA GLN A 514 3.43 -2.71 -14.73
C GLN A 514 4.69 -3.59 -14.80
N VAL A 515 4.55 -4.92 -14.75
CA VAL A 515 5.68 -5.87 -14.89
C VAL A 515 6.25 -5.82 -16.30
N TRP A 516 5.41 -5.69 -17.33
CA TRP A 516 5.87 -5.54 -18.71
C TRP A 516 6.60 -4.22 -18.92
N VAL A 517 6.04 -3.12 -18.41
CA VAL A 517 6.69 -1.80 -18.47
C VAL A 517 8.03 -1.82 -17.76
N TRP A 518 8.10 -2.41 -16.57
CA TRP A 518 9.34 -2.61 -15.83
C TRP A 518 10.37 -3.43 -16.62
N THR A 519 9.96 -4.57 -17.17
CA THR A 519 10.84 -5.46 -17.95
C THR A 519 11.40 -4.77 -19.20
N VAL A 520 10.55 -4.03 -19.92
CA VAL A 520 10.97 -3.27 -21.11
C VAL A 520 11.92 -2.15 -20.72
N PHE A 521 11.63 -1.42 -19.64
CA PHE A 521 12.51 -0.37 -19.12
C PHE A 521 13.91 -0.92 -18.81
N GLU A 522 14.00 -2.01 -18.04
CA GLU A 522 15.27 -2.65 -17.69
C GLU A 522 16.02 -3.15 -18.94
N GLY A 523 15.30 -3.74 -19.91
CA GLY A 523 15.87 -4.16 -21.18
C GLY A 523 16.51 -3.00 -21.97
N ILE A 524 15.84 -1.84 -22.01
CA ILE A 524 16.37 -0.63 -22.66
C ILE A 524 17.61 -0.11 -21.92
N VAL A 525 17.56 0.00 -20.59
CA VAL A 525 18.69 0.48 -19.77
C VAL A 525 19.92 -0.39 -20.00
N LEU A 526 19.77 -1.72 -19.95
CA LEU A 526 20.85 -2.67 -20.18
C LEU A 526 21.39 -2.60 -21.61
N PHE A 527 20.52 -2.50 -22.61
CA PHE A 527 20.92 -2.39 -24.02
C PHE A 527 21.73 -1.11 -24.30
N VAL A 528 21.24 0.05 -23.84
CA VAL A 528 21.93 1.34 -24.00
C VAL A 528 23.27 1.34 -23.25
N SER A 529 23.30 0.77 -22.05
CA SER A 529 24.52 0.66 -21.27
C SER A 529 25.56 -0.25 -21.94
N TRP A 530 25.11 -1.38 -22.50
CA TRP A 530 25.97 -2.33 -23.21
C TRP A 530 26.58 -1.76 -24.48
N THR A 531 25.79 -1.05 -25.29
CA THR A 531 26.31 -0.39 -26.50
C THR A 531 27.35 0.68 -26.15
N SER A 532 27.10 1.46 -25.10
CA SER A 532 28.06 2.43 -24.57
C SER A 532 29.35 1.78 -24.05
N TYR A 533 29.24 0.62 -23.39
CA TYR A 533 30.37 -0.14 -22.88
C TYR A 533 31.24 -0.72 -24.00
N LYS A 534 30.63 -1.29 -25.04
CA LYS A 534 31.35 -1.74 -26.24
C LYS A 534 32.13 -0.59 -26.90
N ALA A 535 31.51 0.58 -27.04
CA ALA A 535 32.17 1.76 -27.59
C ALA A 535 33.31 2.27 -26.69
N TYR A 536 33.20 2.14 -25.37
CA TYR A 536 34.28 2.43 -24.44
C TYR A 536 35.47 1.47 -24.60
N LEU A 537 35.22 0.16 -24.67
CA LEU A 537 36.27 -0.84 -24.85
C LEU A 537 37.05 -0.63 -26.16
N LYS A 538 36.35 -0.33 -27.26
CA LYS A 538 37.00 -0.02 -28.54
C LYS A 538 37.96 1.17 -28.43
N ARG A 539 37.50 2.26 -27.79
CA ARG A 539 38.32 3.47 -27.56
C ARG A 539 39.48 3.28 -26.57
N ALA A 540 39.46 2.22 -25.76
CA ALA A 540 40.54 1.89 -24.84
C ALA A 540 41.61 0.97 -25.49
N GLN A 541 41.29 0.39 -26.64
CA GLN A 541 42.20 -0.42 -27.46
C GLN A 541 42.89 0.40 -28.55
N GLU A 542 42.26 1.48 -28.99
CA GLU A 542 42.84 2.59 -29.77
C GLU A 542 43.73 3.46 -28.87
#